data_AF-A0A101X2Q4-F1
#
_entry.id   AF-A0A101X2Q4-F1
#
_cell.length_a   1.000
_cell.length_b   1.000
_cell.length_c   1.000
_cell.angle_alpha   90.00
_cell.angle_beta   90.00
_cell.angle_gamma   90.00
#
_symmetry.space_group_name_H-M   'P 1'
#
loop_
_entity.id
_entity.type
_entity.pdbx_description
1 polymer ?
#
loop_
_entity_poly.entity_id
_entity_poly.type
_entity_poly.pdbx_seq_one_letter_code
_entity_poly.pdbx_strand_id
1 'polypeptide(L)'
;MAQIKTPRAAYVFSLIGSIIILISAIVEFIFTSIFSLIPFIGLLGIPFVVLSIIGLIVGVLSVALSIRLGSTVSEGEAHVIGALLLILAIVSFFTAILGGFIVGFLLLLVGSILSLTWRP
;
A
#
# COMPACT_ATOMS: atom_id res chain seq x y z
N MET A 1 31.54 17.10 -3.36
CA MET A 1 30.71 15.88 -3.30
C MET A 1 29.26 16.32 -3.20
N ALA A 2 28.44 16.09 -4.22
CA ALA A 2 27.01 16.38 -4.14
C ALA A 2 26.36 15.38 -3.16
N GLN A 3 25.70 15.88 -2.12
CA GLN A 3 24.93 15.03 -1.22
C GLN A 3 23.71 14.52 -2.01
N ILE A 4 23.67 13.22 -2.30
CA ILE A 4 22.46 12.56 -2.82
C ILE A 4 21.44 12.59 -1.68
N LYS A 5 20.62 13.63 -1.65
CA LYS A 5 19.51 13.74 -0.70
C LYS A 5 18.35 12.95 -1.27
N THR A 6 18.04 11.83 -0.63
CA THR A 6 16.82 11.06 -0.89
C THR A 6 15.78 11.38 0.17
N PRO A 7 14.47 11.30 -0.15
CA PRO A 7 13.39 11.51 0.81
C PRO A 7 13.27 10.34 1.81
N ARG A 8 14.28 10.17 2.67
CA ARG A 8 14.43 8.99 3.55
C ARG A 8 13.24 8.75 4.46
N ALA A 9 12.68 9.80 5.04
CA ALA A 9 11.50 9.67 5.90
C ALA A 9 10.30 9.16 5.09
N ALA A 10 10.00 9.81 3.96
CA ALA A 10 8.91 9.39 3.07
C ALA A 10 9.08 7.94 2.60
N TYR A 11 10.30 7.56 2.21
CA TYR A 11 10.65 6.19 1.83
C TYR A 11 10.36 5.18 2.95
N VAL A 12 10.86 5.41 4.16
CA VAL A 12 10.72 4.46 5.27
C VAL A 12 9.26 4.29 5.67
N PHE A 13 8.52 5.41 5.80
CA PHE A 13 7.09 5.36 6.15
C PHE A 13 6.26 4.65 5.08
N SER A 14 6.47 4.99 3.80
CA SER A 14 5.77 4.34 2.69
C SER A 14 6.11 2.85 2.57
N LEU A 15 7.37 2.46 2.76
CA LEU A 15 7.78 1.06 2.66
C LEU A 15 7.19 0.21 3.78
N ILE A 16 7.30 0.66 5.04
CA ILE A 16 6.71 -0.05 6.18
C ILE A 16 5.19 -0.14 6.01
N GLY A 17 4.54 0.97 5.66
CA GLY A 17 3.10 1.00 5.40
C GLY A 17 2.67 0.00 4.32
N SER A 18 3.39 -0.02 3.19
CA SER A 18 3.12 -0.92 2.07
C SER A 18 3.33 -2.39 2.41
N ILE A 19 4.38 -2.72 3.16
CA ILE A 19 4.63 -4.11 3.61
C ILE A 19 3.49 -4.59 4.51
N ILE A 20 3.07 -3.74 5.44
CA ILE A 20 1.96 -4.04 6.34
C ILE A 20 0.66 -4.25 5.54
N ILE A 21 0.36 -3.40 4.56
CA ILE A 21 -0.80 -3.55 3.66
C ILE A 21 -0.71 -4.86 2.86
N LEU A 22 0.46 -5.21 2.33
CA LEU A 22 0.63 -6.44 1.56
C LEU A 22 0.41 -7.68 2.43
N ILE A 23 1.00 -7.72 3.63
CA ILE A 23 0.79 -8.82 4.58
C ILE A 23 -0.69 -8.94 4.94
N SER A 24 -1.36 -7.81 5.20
CA SER A 24 -2.82 -7.77 5.41
C SER A 24 -3.55 -8.43 4.25
N ALA A 25 -3.31 -7.97 3.03
CA ALA A 25 -4.00 -8.45 1.85
C ALA A 25 -3.78 -9.96 1.62
N ILE A 26 -2.59 -10.49 1.92
CA ILE A 26 -2.31 -11.93 1.87
C ILE A 26 -3.17 -12.68 2.89
N VAL A 27 -3.23 -12.21 4.14
CA VAL A 27 -4.04 -12.83 5.19
C VAL A 27 -5.53 -12.79 4.82
N GLU A 28 -6.03 -11.65 4.35
CA GLU A 28 -7.42 -11.49 3.92
C GLU A 28 -7.76 -12.39 2.72
N PHE A 29 -6.87 -12.49 1.73
CA PHE A 29 -7.05 -13.38 0.59
C PHE A 29 -7.14 -14.84 1.01
N ILE A 30 -6.24 -15.31 1.89
CA ILE A 30 -6.28 -16.69 2.39
C ILE A 30 -7.60 -16.94 3.14
N PHE A 31 -7.98 -16.03 4.03
CA PHE A 31 -9.18 -16.17 4.85
C PHE A 31 -10.46 -16.18 4.01
N THR A 32 -10.63 -15.21 3.11
CA THR A 32 -11.79 -15.12 2.22
C THR A 32 -11.86 -16.31 1.25
N SER A 33 -10.70 -16.79 0.76
CA SER A 33 -10.65 -17.99 -0.10
C SER A 33 -11.11 -19.25 0.64
N ILE A 34 -10.70 -19.46 1.89
CA ILE A 34 -11.15 -20.59 2.70
C ILE A 34 -12.66 -20.51 2.98
N PHE A 35 -13.15 -19.33 3.36
CA PHE A 35 -14.59 -19.12 3.60
C PHE A 35 -15.44 -19.34 2.35
N SER A 36 -14.90 -19.07 1.16
CA SER A 36 -15.60 -19.29 -0.11
C SER A 36 -15.90 -20.76 -0.41
N LEU A 37 -15.24 -21.70 0.28
CA LEU A 37 -15.46 -23.15 0.13
C LEU A 37 -16.65 -23.69 0.95
N ILE A 38 -17.20 -22.90 1.87
CA ILE A 38 -18.32 -23.32 2.71
C ILE A 38 -19.63 -23.20 1.91
N PRO A 39 -20.46 -24.25 1.78
CA PRO A 39 -21.73 -24.16 1.06
C PRO A 39 -22.65 -23.06 1.60
N PHE A 40 -23.41 -22.39 0.72
CA PHE A 40 -24.30 -21.23 0.99
C PHE A 40 -23.60 -19.95 1.48
N ILE A 41 -22.59 -20.04 2.35
CA ILE A 41 -21.75 -18.91 2.79
C ILE A 41 -20.80 -18.48 1.65
N GLY A 42 -20.29 -19.45 0.90
CA GLY A 42 -19.28 -19.22 -0.12
C GLY A 42 -19.79 -18.41 -1.31
N LEU A 43 -21.07 -18.53 -1.65
CA LEU A 43 -21.70 -17.72 -2.71
C LEU A 43 -21.71 -16.22 -2.34
N LEU A 44 -21.92 -15.91 -1.06
CA LEU A 44 -21.81 -14.54 -0.52
C LEU A 44 -20.34 -14.12 -0.34
N GLY A 45 -19.42 -15.08 -0.30
CA GLY A 45 -17.97 -14.90 -0.17
C GLY A 45 -17.26 -14.42 -1.45
N ILE A 46 -17.82 -14.70 -2.63
CA ILE A 46 -17.18 -14.41 -3.93
C ILE A 46 -16.79 -12.93 -4.10
N PRO A 47 -17.64 -11.94 -3.78
CA PRO A 47 -17.28 -10.53 -3.88
C PRO A 47 -16.09 -10.15 -2.99
N PHE A 48 -15.98 -10.77 -1.80
CA PHE A 48 -14.88 -10.52 -0.87
C PHE A 48 -13.56 -11.11 -1.37
N VAL A 49 -13.59 -12.27 -2.04
CA VAL A 49 -12.40 -12.82 -2.71
C VAL A 49 -11.91 -11.86 -3.80
N VAL A 50 -12.81 -11.33 -4.63
CA VAL A 50 -12.44 -10.34 -5.66
C VAL A 50 -11.82 -9.08 -5.04
N LEU A 51 -12.43 -8.54 -3.98
CA LEU A 51 -11.88 -7.38 -3.27
C LEU A 51 -10.49 -7.66 -2.67
N SER A 52 -10.26 -8.85 -2.12
CA SER A 52 -8.96 -9.23 -1.57
C SER A 52 -7.87 -9.34 -2.64
N ILE A 53 -8.20 -9.76 -3.86
CA ILE A 53 -7.28 -9.76 -5.01
C ILE A 53 -6.90 -8.33 -5.38
N ILE A 54 -7.86 -7.40 -5.39
CA ILE A 54 -7.58 -5.97 -5.62
C ILE A 54 -6.65 -5.44 -4.53
N GLY A 55 -6.92 -5.77 -3.26
CA GLY A 55 -6.06 -5.44 -2.13
C GLY A 55 -4.62 -5.95 -2.30
N LEU A 56 -4.45 -7.17 -2.80
CA LEU A 56 -3.13 -7.75 -3.11
C LEU A 56 -2.39 -6.95 -4.18
N ILE A 57 -3.07 -6.60 -5.29
CA ILE A 57 -2.49 -5.80 -6.37
C ILE A 57 -2.04 -4.44 -5.82
N VAL A 58 -2.89 -3.78 -5.03
CA VAL A 58 -2.59 -2.50 -4.38
C VAL A 58 -1.37 -2.62 -3.46
N GLY A 59 -1.29 -3.67 -2.64
CA GLY A 59 -0.16 -3.92 -1.75
C GLY A 59 1.15 -4.09 -2.52
N VAL A 60 1.15 -4.92 -3.58
CA VAL A 60 2.34 -5.16 -4.42
C VAL A 60 2.79 -3.88 -5.12
N LEU A 61 1.87 -3.12 -5.72
CA LEU A 61 2.19 -1.85 -6.37
C LEU A 61 2.74 -0.82 -5.38
N SER A 62 2.18 -0.75 -4.18
CA SER A 62 2.62 0.17 -3.13
C SER A 62 4.05 -0.15 -2.68
N VAL A 63 4.39 -1.44 -2.53
CA VAL A 63 5.75 -1.88 -2.21
C VAL A 63 6.71 -1.50 -3.34
N ALA A 64 6.36 -1.79 -4.60
CA ALA A 64 7.20 -1.49 -5.75
C ALA A 64 7.49 0.02 -5.88
N LEU A 65 6.47 0.87 -5.72
CA LEU A 65 6.61 2.32 -5.74
C LEU A 65 7.39 2.85 -4.53
N SER A 66 7.20 2.27 -3.35
CA SER A 66 7.98 2.62 -2.16
C SER A 66 9.46 2.31 -2.36
N ILE A 67 9.82 1.16 -2.93
CA ILE A 67 11.21 0.82 -3.27
C ILE A 67 11.78 1.84 -4.26
N ARG A 68 11.02 2.20 -5.29
CA ARG A 68 11.44 3.21 -6.28
C ARG A 68 11.64 4.60 -5.65
N LEU A 69 10.83 4.98 -4.67
CA LEU A 69 11.00 6.23 -3.93
C LEU A 69 12.36 6.28 -3.21
N GLY A 70 12.83 5.14 -2.68
CA GLY A 70 14.13 5.05 -2.00
C GLY A 70 15.34 5.26 -2.91
N SER A 71 15.20 5.02 -4.21
CA SER A 71 16.23 5.28 -5.23
C SER A 71 16.08 6.62 -5.94
N THR A 72 15.06 7.41 -5.60
CA THR A 72 14.75 8.66 -6.31
C THR A 72 15.69 9.79 -5.91
N VAL A 73 16.21 10.51 -6.91
CA VAL A 73 17.19 11.61 -6.71
C VAL A 73 16.61 12.98 -7.12
N SER A 74 15.53 13.01 -7.92
CA SER A 74 14.92 14.24 -8.39
C SER A 74 13.63 14.59 -7.63
N GLU A 75 13.42 15.89 -7.37
CA GLU A 75 12.23 16.41 -6.69
C GLU A 75 10.93 16.04 -7.43
N GLY A 76 10.90 16.24 -8.75
CA GLY A 76 9.72 15.94 -9.56
C GLY A 76 9.34 14.45 -9.54
N GLU A 77 10.32 13.54 -9.59
CA GLU A 77 10.03 12.10 -9.52
C GLU A 77 9.52 11.71 -8.12
N ALA A 78 10.04 12.32 -7.05
CA ALA A 78 9.57 12.07 -5.69
C ALA A 78 8.12 12.54 -5.50
N HIS A 79 7.73 13.67 -6.10
CA HIS A 79 6.35 14.15 -6.07
C HIS A 79 5.39 13.24 -6.84
N VAL A 80 5.79 12.77 -8.03
CA VAL A 80 4.97 11.85 -8.85
C VAL A 80 4.77 10.51 -8.13
N ILE A 81 5.84 9.93 -7.58
CA ILE A 81 5.74 8.68 -6.82
C ILE A 81 4.89 8.89 -5.56
N GLY A 82 5.06 10.03 -4.88
CA GLY A 82 4.23 10.41 -3.74
C GLY A 82 2.74 10.48 -4.07
N ALA A 83 2.38 11.07 -5.21
CA ALA A 83 1.00 11.13 -5.67
C ALA A 83 0.42 9.74 -5.97
N LEU A 84 1.20 8.85 -6.60
CA LEU A 84 0.78 7.48 -6.87
C LEU A 84 0.57 6.68 -5.58
N LEU A 85 1.50 6.80 -4.63
CA LEU A 85 1.39 6.16 -3.31
C LEU A 85 0.19 6.70 -2.53
N LEU A 86 -0.13 7.99 -2.66
CA LEU A 86 -1.31 8.60 -2.03
C LEU A 86 -2.60 7.98 -2.57
N ILE A 87 -2.71 7.83 -3.90
CA ILE A 87 -3.87 7.18 -4.53
C ILE A 87 -3.99 5.73 -4.03
N LEU A 88 -2.88 4.99 -4.01
CA LEU A 88 -2.87 3.61 -3.53
C LEU A 88 -3.22 3.51 -2.04
N ALA A 89 -2.80 4.46 -1.20
CA ALA A 89 -3.20 4.53 0.19
C ALA A 89 -4.72 4.68 0.33
N ILE A 90 -5.32 5.60 -0.43
CA ILE A 90 -6.78 5.79 -0.43
C ILE A 90 -7.50 4.52 -0.89
N VAL A 91 -7.04 3.88 -1.97
CA VAL A 91 -7.63 2.62 -2.45
C VAL A 91 -7.49 1.52 -1.39
N SER A 92 -6.33 1.42 -0.74
CA SER A 92 -6.05 0.39 0.28
C SER A 92 -7.02 0.47 1.46
N PHE A 93 -7.48 1.68 1.81
CA PHE A 93 -8.45 1.90 2.88
C PHE A 93 -9.81 1.25 2.58
N PHE A 94 -10.26 1.30 1.33
CA PHE A 94 -11.53 0.70 0.91
C PHE A 94 -11.45 -0.80 0.65
N THR A 95 -10.25 -1.33 0.40
CA THR A 95 -10.04 -2.76 0.18
C THR A 95 -9.80 -3.56 1.46
N ALA A 96 -9.56 -2.90 2.60
CA ALA A 96 -9.32 -3.57 3.88
C ALA A 96 -10.63 -4.05 4.51
N ILE A 97 -10.94 -5.33 4.35
CA ILE A 97 -12.23 -5.92 4.73
C ILE A 97 -12.26 -6.25 6.23
N LEU A 98 -11.15 -6.70 6.80
CA LEU A 98 -11.07 -7.09 8.22
C LEU A 98 -10.74 -5.90 9.14
N GLY A 99 -10.66 -4.68 8.60
CA GLY A 99 -10.34 -3.46 9.37
C GLY A 99 -8.93 -3.46 10.00
N GLY A 100 -8.13 -4.50 9.75
CA GLY A 100 -6.98 -4.86 10.58
C GLY A 100 -5.74 -3.99 10.41
N PHE A 101 -5.64 -3.21 9.33
CA PHE A 101 -4.37 -2.58 8.99
C PHE A 101 -4.46 -1.09 8.68
N ILE A 102 -5.28 -0.40 9.48
CA ILE A 102 -5.29 1.07 9.60
C ILE A 102 -3.87 1.61 9.80
N VAL A 103 -3.01 0.89 10.53
CA VAL A 103 -1.59 1.27 10.72
C VAL A 103 -0.84 1.30 9.39
N GLY A 104 -0.99 0.29 8.54
CA GLY A 104 -0.33 0.24 7.23
C GLY A 104 -0.81 1.38 6.33
N PHE A 105 -2.12 1.62 6.31
CA PHE A 105 -2.74 2.76 5.63
C PHE A 105 -2.18 4.11 6.12
N LEU A 106 -2.17 4.36 7.42
CA LEU A 106 -1.71 5.62 8.00
C LEU A 106 -0.22 5.87 7.71
N LEU A 107 0.62 4.84 7.82
CA LEU A 107 2.03 4.96 7.51
C LEU A 107 2.26 5.24 6.02
N LEU A 108 1.51 4.58 5.13
CA LEU A 108 1.58 4.83 3.70
C LEU A 108 1.07 6.24 3.34
N LEU A 109 -0.02 6.68 3.98
CA LEU A 109 -0.59 8.03 3.81
C LEU A 109 0.42 9.10 4.22
N VAL A 110 1.01 8.96 5.41
CA VAL A 110 2.03 9.89 5.92
C VAL A 110 3.26 9.87 5.01
N GLY A 111 3.76 8.69 4.63
CA GLY A 111 4.89 8.57 3.71
C GLY A 111 4.65 9.23 2.36
N SER A 112 3.42 9.12 1.83
CA SER A 112 3.01 9.76 0.57
C SER A 112 2.98 11.29 0.68
N ILE A 113 2.42 11.82 1.77
CA ILE A 113 2.37 13.28 2.03
C ILE A 113 3.79 13.84 2.21
N LEU A 114 4.65 13.12 2.94
CA LEU A 114 6.06 13.50 3.10
C LEU A 114 6.80 13.50 1.75
N SER A 115 6.47 12.58 0.86
CA SER A 115 7.03 12.54 -0.49
C SER A 115 6.60 13.75 -1.33
N LEU A 116 5.32 14.16 -1.24
CA LEU A 116 4.77 15.31 -1.94
C LEU A 116 5.30 16.66 -1.44
N THR A 117 5.64 16.73 -0.15
CA THR A 117 6.18 17.94 0.49
C THR A 117 7.69 17.98 0.49
N TRP A 118 8.35 16.93 -0.01
CA TRP A 118 9.79 16.82 0.00
C TRP A 118 10.44 17.85 -0.92
N ARG A 119 11.50 18.48 -0.41
CA ARG A 119 12.40 19.37 -1.15
C ARG A 119 13.85 19.01 -0.78
N PRO A 120 14.77 18.88 -1.76
CA PRO A 120 16.18 18.58 -1.50
C PRO A 120 16.92 19.73 -0.80
#